data_AF-A0A5M8QLD3-F1
#
_entry.id   AF-A0A5M8QLD3-F1
#
_cell.length_a   1.000
_cell.length_b   1.000
_cell.length_c   1.000
_cell.angle_alpha   90.00
_cell.angle_beta   90.00
_cell.angle_gamma   90.00
#
_symmetry.space_group_name_H-M   'P 1'
#
loop_
_entity.id
_entity.type
_entity.pdbx_description
1 polymer ?
#
loop_
_entity_poly.entity_id
_entity_poly.type
_entity_poly.pdbx_seq_one_letter_code
_entity_poly.pdbx_strand_id
1 'polypeptide(L)'
;MSKNIRWTQEAEESFAHIICHLEEKWSENQVKKFIKIVNNALKQIAEFPYMYEASVYNPKVRKGFIAKQCSLFYEINEDTIVLLFFWDNRRKPIRNFQKQNK
;
A
#
# COMPACT_ATOMS: atom_id res chain seq x y z
N MET A 1 -19.65 8.14 -3.63
CA MET A 1 -19.90 6.90 -2.86
C MET A 1 -18.57 6.24 -2.58
N SER A 2 -18.35 5.77 -1.35
CA SER A 2 -17.13 5.05 -0.98
C SER A 2 -17.16 3.64 -1.59
N LYS A 3 -16.05 3.20 -2.18
CA LYS A 3 -15.92 1.85 -2.77
C LYS A 3 -15.57 0.81 -1.70
N ASN A 4 -16.03 -0.42 -1.89
CA ASN A 4 -15.64 -1.52 -1.01
C ASN A 4 -14.16 -1.87 -1.20
N ILE A 5 -13.47 -2.22 -0.11
CA ILE A 5 -12.09 -2.70 -0.17
C ILE A 5 -12.07 -4.22 -0.03
N ARG A 6 -11.39 -4.89 -0.95
CA ARG A 6 -11.13 -6.33 -0.90
C ARG A 6 -9.64 -6.57 -0.88
N TRP A 7 -9.19 -7.36 0.09
CA TRP A 7 -7.81 -7.83 0.15
C TRP A 7 -7.67 -9.10 -0.67
N THR A 8 -6.58 -9.24 -1.42
CA THR A 8 -6.15 -10.55 -1.91
C THR A 8 -5.33 -11.25 -0.84
N GLN A 9 -5.14 -12.56 -0.99
CA GLN A 9 -4.27 -13.34 -0.11
C GLN A 9 -2.85 -12.76 -0.08
N GLU A 10 -2.32 -12.35 -1.24
CA GLU A 10 -0.99 -11.73 -1.35
C GLU A 10 -0.91 -10.39 -0.61
N ALA A 11 -2.00 -9.62 -0.55
CA ALA A 11 -2.06 -8.39 0.22
C ALA A 11 -2.04 -8.65 1.73
N GLU A 12 -2.76 -9.66 2.20
CA GLU A 12 -2.75 -10.06 3.60
C GLU A 12 -1.37 -10.54 4.03
N GLU A 13 -0.76 -11.46 3.26
CA GLU A 13 0.56 -12.03 3.54
C GLU A 13 1.67 -10.96 3.51
N SER A 14 1.67 -10.10 2.49
CA SER A 14 2.68 -9.04 2.36
C SER A 14 2.57 -7.98 3.46
N PHE A 15 1.35 -7.65 3.88
CA PHE A 15 1.13 -6.75 5.01
C PHE A 15 1.57 -7.39 6.33
N ALA A 16 1.20 -8.65 6.56
CA ALA A 16 1.62 -9.40 7.75
C ALA A 16 3.16 -9.46 7.86
N HIS A 17 3.87 -9.73 6.76
CA HIS A 17 5.34 -9.70 6.75
C HIS A 17 5.93 -8.34 7.14
N ILE A 18 5.30 -7.23 6.70
CA ILE A 18 5.74 -5.89 7.10
C ILE A 18 5.54 -5.68 8.59
N ILE A 19 4.39 -6.10 9.14
CA ILE A 19 4.07 -6.00 10.57
C ILE A 19 5.03 -6.82 11.41
N CYS A 20 5.26 -8.09 11.08
CA CYS A 20 6.19 -8.96 11.81
C CYS A 20 7.60 -8.33 11.90
N HIS A 21 8.11 -7.76 10.80
CA HIS A 21 9.40 -7.07 10.82
C HIS A 21 9.38 -5.80 11.69
N LEU A 22 8.26 -5.08 11.75
CA LEU A 22 8.17 -3.90 12.62
C LEU A 22 8.16 -4.31 14.08
N GLU A 23 7.45 -5.37 14.45
CA GLU A 23 7.39 -5.90 15.82
C GLU A 23 8.76 -6.34 16.36
N GLU A 24 9.69 -6.75 15.50
CA GLU A 24 11.08 -7.06 15.90
C GLU A 24 11.87 -5.85 16.41
N LYS A 25 11.50 -4.63 15.99
CA LYS A 25 12.33 -3.42 16.18
C LYS A 25 11.62 -2.27 16.86
N TRP A 26 10.29 -2.27 16.84
CA TRP A 26 9.44 -1.17 17.26
C TRP A 26 8.63 -1.58 18.48
N SER A 27 8.26 -0.60 19.31
CA SER A 27 7.30 -0.87 20.38
C SER A 27 5.91 -1.13 19.82
N GLU A 28 5.09 -1.86 20.59
CA GLU A 28 3.70 -2.14 20.23
C GLU A 28 2.91 -0.86 19.87
N ASN A 29 3.15 0.24 20.58
CA ASN A 29 2.52 1.53 20.31
C ASN A 29 2.92 2.11 18.94
N GLN A 30 4.17 1.92 18.52
CA GLN A 30 4.64 2.36 17.21
C GLN A 30 4.03 1.50 16.10
N VAL A 31 3.92 0.17 16.29
CA VAL A 31 3.25 -0.74 15.36
C VAL A 31 1.76 -0.39 15.21
N LYS A 32 1.05 -0.18 16.33
CA LYS A 32 -0.36 0.28 16.32
C LYS A 32 -0.52 1.60 15.58
N LYS A 33 0.40 2.54 15.76
CA LYS A 33 0.38 3.82 15.03
C LYS A 33 0.57 3.61 13.52
N PHE A 34 1.46 2.70 13.12
CA PHE A 34 1.64 2.35 11.71
C PHE A 34 0.38 1.73 11.10
N ILE A 35 -0.25 0.76 11.78
CA ILE A 35 -1.51 0.15 11.33
C ILE A 35 -2.60 1.21 11.17
N LYS A 36 -2.69 2.17 12.10
CA LYS A 36 -3.63 3.29 12.00
C LYS A 36 -3.39 4.17 10.77
N ILE A 37 -2.13 4.43 10.42
CA ILE A 37 -1.77 5.19 9.20
C ILE A 37 -2.27 4.44 7.96
N VAL A 38 -2.01 3.13 7.88
CA VAL A 38 -2.44 2.30 6.75
C VAL A 38 -3.96 2.28 6.65
N ASN A 39 -4.68 2.05 7.75
CA ASN A 39 -6.14 2.06 7.77
C ASN A 39 -6.74 3.41 7.34
N ASN A 40 -6.12 4.52 7.74
CA ASN A 40 -6.57 5.85 7.30
C ASN A 40 -6.36 6.04 5.80
N ALA A 41 -5.23 5.59 5.26
CA ALA A 41 -4.97 5.65 3.83
C ALA A 41 -5.95 4.77 3.03
N LEU A 42 -6.30 3.58 3.54
CA LEU A 42 -7.33 2.74 2.93
C LEU A 42 -8.69 3.42 2.90
N LYS A 43 -9.10 4.12 3.97
CA LYS A 43 -10.34 4.92 3.96
C LYS A 43 -10.31 6.01 2.89
N GLN A 44 -9.18 6.72 2.77
CA GLN A 44 -9.01 7.74 1.73
C GLN A 44 -9.05 7.13 0.32
N ILE A 45 -8.44 5.96 0.11
CA ILE A 45 -8.50 5.25 -1.17
C ILE A 45 -9.93 4.83 -1.49
N ALA A 46 -10.70 4.36 -0.51
CA ALA A 46 -12.12 4.01 -0.70
C ALA A 46 -12.96 5.21 -1.17
N GLU A 47 -12.70 6.40 -0.62
CA GLU A 47 -13.39 7.64 -0.98
C GLU A 47 -12.86 8.27 -2.28
N PHE A 48 -11.56 8.19 -2.51
CA PHE A 48 -10.85 8.78 -3.64
C PHE A 48 -9.98 7.73 -4.35
N PRO A 49 -10.60 6.78 -5.08
CA PRO A 49 -9.88 5.63 -5.65
C PRO A 49 -8.72 6.05 -6.58
N TYR A 50 -8.87 7.18 -7.25
CA TYR A 50 -7.93 7.71 -8.22
C TYR A 50 -6.85 8.65 -7.63
N MET A 51 -6.75 8.78 -6.30
CA MET A 51 -5.84 9.74 -5.64
C MET A 51 -4.34 9.46 -5.84
N TYR A 52 -3.97 8.20 -6.11
CA TYR A 52 -2.58 7.79 -6.37
C TYR A 52 -2.34 7.54 -7.84
N GLU A 53 -1.09 7.70 -8.28
CA GLU A 53 -0.69 7.55 -9.68
C GLU A 53 -0.94 6.13 -10.22
N ALA A 54 -1.37 6.07 -11.47
CA ALA A 54 -1.40 4.83 -12.22
C ALA A 54 0.02 4.34 -12.51
N SER A 55 0.23 3.03 -12.48
CA SER A 55 1.49 2.40 -12.83
C SER A 55 1.77 2.59 -14.32
N VAL A 56 3.00 2.97 -14.65
CA VAL A 56 3.49 3.09 -16.03
C VAL A 56 3.38 1.77 -16.79
N TYR A 57 3.51 0.64 -16.09
CA TYR A 57 3.49 -0.70 -16.71
C TYR A 57 2.08 -1.27 -16.88
N ASN A 58 1.14 -0.90 -16.00
CA ASN A 58 -0.25 -1.34 -16.07
C ASN A 58 -1.17 -0.21 -15.58
N PRO A 59 -1.85 0.52 -16.48
CA PRO A 59 -2.71 1.65 -16.12
C PRO A 59 -3.88 1.31 -15.20
N LYS A 60 -4.26 0.03 -15.07
CA LYS A 60 -5.30 -0.43 -14.14
C LYS A 60 -4.81 -0.49 -12.69
N VAL A 61 -3.50 -0.64 -12.51
CA VAL A 61 -2.86 -0.72 -11.19
C VAL A 61 -2.41 0.67 -10.77
N ARG A 62 -2.61 1.00 -9.50
CA ARG A 62 -2.14 2.23 -8.88
C ARG A 62 -1.16 1.93 -7.77
N LYS A 63 -0.22 2.85 -7.56
CA LYS A 63 0.80 2.76 -6.51
C LYS A 63 0.63 3.90 -5.53
N GLY A 64 0.19 3.59 -4.31
CA GLY A 64 0.11 4.54 -3.21
C GLY A 64 1.31 4.45 -2.28
N PHE A 65 2.04 5.54 -2.09
CA PHE A 65 3.02 5.63 -1.01
C PHE A 65 2.27 5.89 0.30
N ILE A 66 2.22 4.89 1.20
CA ILE A 66 1.43 4.97 2.43
C ILE A 66 2.29 5.48 3.59
N ALA A 67 3.49 4.92 3.72
CA ALA A 67 4.44 5.28 4.76
C ALA A 67 5.87 4.91 4.34
N LYS A 68 6.86 5.34 5.11
CA LYS A 68 8.27 4.98 4.88
C LYS A 68 8.50 3.46 4.83
N GLN A 69 7.65 2.69 5.50
CA GLN A 69 7.72 1.23 5.59
C GLN A 69 7.06 0.55 4.40
N CYS A 70 6.02 1.13 3.80
CA CYS A 70 5.28 0.46 2.74
C CYS A 70 4.64 1.36 1.68
N SER A 71 4.56 0.83 0.48
CA SER A 71 3.69 1.29 -0.59
C SER A 71 2.60 0.25 -0.83
N LEU A 72 1.42 0.66 -1.26
CA LEU A 72 0.30 -0.21 -1.60
C LEU A 72 0.10 -0.22 -3.11
N PHE A 73 -0.08 -1.40 -3.68
CA PHE A 73 -0.52 -1.59 -5.05
C PHE A 73 -1.96 -2.07 -5.05
N TYR A 74 -2.81 -1.40 -5.82
CA TYR A 74 -4.25 -1.71 -5.87
C TYR A 74 -4.84 -1.47 -7.26
N GLU A 75 -5.93 -2.16 -7.55
CA GLU A 75 -6.74 -1.97 -8.76
C GLU A 75 -8.12 -1.43 -8.41
N ILE A 76 -8.70 -0.67 -9.33
CA ILE A 76 -10.04 -0.11 -9.20
C ILE A 76 -10.97 -0.85 -10.16
N ASN A 77 -11.97 -1.52 -9.60
CA ASN A 77 -13.09 -2.10 -10.35
C ASN A 77 -14.33 -1.21 -10.20
N GLU A 78 -15.45 -1.63 -10.80
CA GLU A 78 -16.71 -0.86 -10.83
C GLU A 78 -17.16 -0.41 -9.43
N ASP A 79 -17.20 -1.30 -8.44
CA ASP A 79 -17.62 -0.96 -7.06
C ASP A 79 -16.61 -1.33 -5.98
N THR A 80 -15.48 -1.91 -6.37
CA THR A 80 -14.49 -2.47 -5.44
C THR A 80 -13.08 -1.99 -5.76
N ILE A 81 -12.30 -1.77 -4.71
CA ILE A 81 -10.87 -1.56 -4.76
C ILE A 81 -10.22 -2.87 -4.29
N VAL A 82 -9.43 -3.48 -5.17
CA VAL A 82 -8.73 -4.73 -4.88
C VAL A 82 -7.30 -4.38 -4.48
N LEU A 83 -6.94 -4.65 -3.23
CA LEU A 83 -5.57 -4.51 -2.76
C LEU A 83 -4.78 -5.71 -3.28
N LEU A 84 -3.76 -5.48 -4.10
CA LEU A 84 -2.96 -6.53 -4.71
C LEU A 84 -1.84 -7.00 -3.79
N PHE A 85 -1.03 -6.06 -3.29
CA PHE A 85 0.03 -6.34 -2.32
C PHE A 85 0.58 -5.05 -1.70
N PHE A 86 1.19 -5.20 -0.53
CA PHE A 86 2.00 -4.16 0.11
C PHE A 86 3.47 -4.39 -0.21
N TRP A 87 4.11 -3.38 -0.81
CA TRP A 87 5.54 -3.38 -1.05
C TRP A 87 6.28 -2.82 0.15
N ASP A 88 7.18 -3.62 0.73
CA ASP A 88 8.09 -3.14 1.78
C ASP A 88 9.16 -2.20 1.19
N ASN A 89 9.03 -0.91 1.50
CA ASN A 89 9.91 0.15 1.00
C ASN A 89 11.34 0.06 1.58
N ARG A 90 11.56 -0.76 2.62
CA ARG A 90 12.90 -0.99 3.21
C ARG A 90 13.73 -1.96 2.38
N ARG A 91 13.09 -2.74 1.50
CA ARG A 91 13.81 -3.58 0.53
C ARG A 91 14.65 -2.66 -0.34
N LYS A 92 15.94 -3.02 -0.51
CA LYS A 92 16.86 -2.24 -1.35
C LYS A 92 16.19 -1.97 -2.70
N PRO A 93 16.16 -0.72 -3.18
CA PRO A 93 15.64 -0.46 -4.52
C PRO A 93 16.49 -1.26 -5.50
N ILE A 94 15.84 -2.11 -6.32
CA ILE A 94 16.47 -2.58 -7.54
C ILE A 94 16.81 -1.30 -8.31
N ARG A 95 18.08 -1.16 -8.68
CA ARG A 95 18.84 0.06 -9.04
C ARG A 95 18.23 1.02 -10.08
N ASN A 96 17.00 0.83 -10.56
CA ASN A 96 16.42 1.52 -11.71
C ASN A 96 15.14 2.35 -11.45
N PHE A 97 14.66 2.54 -10.21
CA PHE A 97 13.47 3.36 -9.96
C PHE A 97 13.71 4.84 -9.58
N GLN A 98 14.96 5.32 -9.60
CA GLN A 98 15.29 6.70 -9.17
C GLN A 98 15.45 7.73 -10.31
N LYS A 99 15.02 7.43 -11.53
CA LYS A 99 15.15 8.38 -12.66
C LYS A 99 13.84 8.74 -13.34
N GLN A 100 12.76 8.97 -12.62
CA GLN A 100 11.59 9.66 -13.19
C GLN A 100 10.93 10.50 -12.10
N ASN A 101 11.48 11.69 -11.90
CA ASN A 101 10.83 12.91 -11.43
C ASN A 101 11.93 13.98 -11.50
N LYS A 102 12.12 14.49 -12.71
CA LYS A 102 12.93 15.66 -13.01
C LYS A 102 11.97 16.81 -13.29
#